data_AF-A0A1B6I9L3-F1
#
_entry.id   AF-A0A1B6I9L3-F1
#
_cell.length_a   1.000
_cell.length_b   1.000
_cell.length_c   1.000
_cell.angle_alpha   90.00
_cell.angle_beta   90.00
_cell.angle_gamma   90.00
#
_symmetry.space_group_name_H-M   'P 1'
#
loop_
_entity.id
_entity.type
_entity.pdbx_description
1 polymer ?
#
loop_
_entity_poly.entity_id
_entity_poly.type
_entity_poly.pdbx_seq_one_letter_code
_entity_poly.pdbx_strand_id
1 'polypeptide(L)'
;LQSASADDIMVAARELITNMDLMTRFGLVFGPSVEPAGPDAFLTDSPENIMKKGDFAKVPVILGCCVKEGSLYGFVELNEGKFAIVNENPSAVVPSFLGL
;
A
#
# COMPACT_ATOMS: atom_id res chain seq x y z
N LEU A 1 19.03 -12.03 8.53
CA LEU A 1 17.76 -11.72 9.22
C LEU A 1 17.36 -12.80 10.23
N GLN A 2 17.45 -14.10 9.91
CA GLN A 2 17.00 -15.17 10.82
C GLN A 2 17.69 -15.21 12.20
N SER A 3 18.88 -14.62 12.33
CA SER A 3 19.62 -14.49 13.60
C SER A 3 19.41 -13.16 14.33
N ALA A 4 18.71 -12.20 13.71
CA ALA A 4 18.42 -10.90 14.32
C ALA A 4 17.18 -10.98 15.21
N SER A 5 17.11 -10.12 16.23
CA SER A 5 15.90 -10.03 17.05
C SER A 5 14.74 -9.41 16.25
N ALA A 6 13.50 -9.74 16.62
CA ALA A 6 12.34 -9.14 15.99
C ALA A 6 12.33 -7.61 16.15
N ASP A 7 12.74 -7.12 17.33
CA ASP A 7 12.77 -5.68 17.62
C ASP A 7 13.75 -4.94 16.70
N ASP A 8 14.95 -5.49 16.50
CA ASP A 8 15.94 -4.89 15.60
C ASP A 8 15.43 -4.83 14.16
N ILE A 9 14.74 -5.89 13.71
CA ILE A 9 14.11 -5.94 12.38
C ILE A 9 13.04 -4.86 12.26
N MET A 10 12.19 -4.69 13.28
CA MET A 10 11.11 -3.70 13.26
C MET A 10 11.62 -2.26 13.29
N VAL A 11 12.69 -1.99 14.05
CA VAL A 11 13.33 -0.67 14.07
C VAL A 11 13.97 -0.37 12.72
N ALA A 12 14.78 -1.29 12.20
CA ALA A 12 15.43 -1.11 10.90
C ALA A 12 14.40 -0.96 9.76
N ALA A 13 13.28 -1.69 9.80
CA ALA A 13 12.19 -1.55 8.83
C ALA A 13 11.61 -0.14 8.80
N ARG A 14 11.50 0.54 9.94
CA ARG A 14 11.01 1.93 10.00
C ARG A 14 12.02 2.92 9.41
N GLU A 15 13.30 2.66 9.59
CA GLU A 15 14.38 3.50 9.04
C GLU A 15 14.48 3.42 7.51
N LEU A 16 13.96 2.36 6.90
CA LEU A 16 13.89 2.21 5.44
C LEU A 16 12.75 3.02 4.79
N ILE A 17 11.81 3.56 5.57
CA ILE A 17 10.65 4.31 5.04
C ILE A 17 11.13 5.65 4.49
N THR A 18 10.95 5.85 3.18
CA THR A 18 11.09 7.19 2.58
C THR A 18 9.79 8.00 2.74
N ASN A 19 9.87 9.33 2.56
CA ASN A 19 8.67 10.17 2.52
C ASN A 19 7.69 9.73 1.42
N MET A 20 8.19 9.14 0.32
CA MET A 20 7.34 8.63 -0.76
C MET A 20 6.64 7.32 -0.35
N ASP A 21 7.32 6.43 0.38
CA ASP A 21 6.74 5.19 0.90
C ASP A 21 5.66 5.44 1.96
N LEU A 22 5.84 6.49 2.78
CA LEU A 22 4.83 6.91 3.74
C LEU A 22 3.49 7.23 3.05
N MET A 23 3.54 7.89 1.90
CA MET A 23 2.36 8.37 1.19
C MET A 23 1.73 7.31 0.30
N THR A 24 2.55 6.56 -0.43
CA THR A 24 2.07 5.60 -1.45
C THR A 24 1.82 4.20 -0.90
N ARG A 25 2.45 3.83 0.21
CA ARG A 25 2.36 2.49 0.82
C ARG A 25 1.91 2.54 2.28
N PHE A 26 1.37 3.67 2.74
CA PHE A 26 1.01 3.89 4.15
C PHE A 26 2.16 3.58 5.14
N GLY A 27 3.42 3.78 4.71
CA GLY A 27 4.60 3.48 5.53
C GLY A 27 4.91 1.99 5.68
N LEU A 28 4.28 1.11 4.90
CA LEU A 28 4.57 -0.31 4.89
C LEU A 28 5.73 -0.62 3.95
N VAL A 29 6.88 -1.00 4.52
CA VAL A 29 8.06 -1.45 3.77
C VAL A 29 7.90 -2.89 3.29
N PHE A 30 7.24 -3.73 4.10
CA PHE A 30 6.92 -5.11 3.76
C PHE A 30 5.41 -5.24 3.53
N GLY A 31 5.02 -5.81 2.39
CA GLY A 31 3.63 -6.01 2.00
C GLY A 31 3.52 -7.10 0.93
N PRO A 32 2.29 -7.37 0.45
CA PRO A 32 2.08 -8.35 -0.61
C PRO A 32 2.93 -8.04 -1.85
N SER A 33 3.55 -9.07 -2.42
CA SER A 33 4.40 -8.97 -3.61
C SER A 33 4.18 -10.18 -4.52
N VAL A 34 4.54 -10.05 -5.80
CA VAL A 34 4.52 -11.19 -6.72
C VAL A 34 5.58 -12.21 -6.29
N GLU A 35 5.13 -13.44 -6.07
CA GLU A 35 5.95 -14.57 -5.64
C GLU A 35 6.45 -15.39 -6.84
N PRO A 36 7.65 -15.98 -6.75
CA PRO A 36 8.03 -17.06 -7.64
C PRO A 36 7.01 -18.20 -7.56
N ALA A 37 6.67 -18.81 -8.70
CA ALA A 37 5.73 -19.93 -8.72
C ALA A 37 6.24 -21.10 -7.85
N GLY A 38 5.36 -21.60 -7.00
CA GLY A 38 5.63 -22.68 -6.06
C GLY A 38 4.33 -23.31 -5.53
N PRO A 39 4.41 -24.46 -4.86
CA PRO A 39 3.23 -25.19 -4.40
C PRO A 39 2.37 -24.38 -3.41
N ASP A 40 3.00 -23.50 -2.63
CA ASP A 40 2.35 -22.67 -1.61
C ASP A 40 2.28 -21.18 -2.00
N ALA A 41 2.63 -20.84 -3.24
CA ALA A 41 2.64 -19.45 -3.69
C ALA A 41 1.19 -18.91 -3.79
N PHE A 42 0.92 -17.78 -3.15
CA PHE A 42 -0.40 -17.17 -3.13
C PHE A 42 -0.58 -16.17 -4.29
N LEU A 43 0.37 -15.25 -4.47
CA LEU A 43 0.28 -14.18 -5.46
C LEU A 43 1.35 -14.35 -6.55
N THR A 44 1.10 -15.18 -7.57
CA THR A 44 2.08 -15.50 -8.64
C THR A 44 2.10 -14.51 -9.82
N ASP A 45 1.18 -13.55 -9.85
CA ASP A 45 1.10 -12.49 -10.86
C ASP A 45 0.58 -11.19 -10.21
N SER A 46 0.65 -10.07 -10.92
CA SER A 46 0.14 -8.79 -10.40
C SER A 46 -1.38 -8.87 -10.19
N PRO A 47 -1.93 -8.23 -9.14
CA PRO A 47 -3.38 -8.17 -8.94
C PRO A 47 -4.12 -7.65 -10.17
N GLU A 48 -3.56 -6.68 -10.91
CA GLU A 48 -4.14 -6.17 -12.15
C GLU A 48 -4.28 -7.25 -13.22
N ASN A 49 -3.25 -8.06 -13.44
CA ASN A 49 -3.28 -9.15 -14.41
C ASN A 49 -4.26 -10.26 -14.01
N ILE A 50 -4.25 -10.63 -12.72
CA ILE A 50 -5.18 -11.62 -12.15
C ILE A 50 -6.63 -11.18 -12.39
N MET A 51 -6.93 -9.91 -12.11
CA MET A 51 -8.27 -9.34 -12.32
C MET A 51 -8.66 -9.33 -13.80
N LYS A 52 -7.76 -8.92 -14.71
CA LYS A 52 -8.00 -8.91 -16.17
C LYS A 52 -8.22 -10.31 -16.75
N LYS A 53 -7.45 -11.30 -16.29
CA LYS A 53 -7.60 -12.71 -16.67
C LYS A 53 -8.86 -13.34 -16.11
N GLY A 54 -9.42 -12.73 -15.05
CA GLY A 54 -10.52 -13.31 -14.32
C GLY A 54 -10.10 -14.48 -13.44
N ASP A 55 -8.85 -14.55 -13.03
CA ASP A 55 -8.31 -15.65 -12.22
C ASP A 55 -8.58 -15.42 -10.71
N PHE A 56 -9.86 -15.33 -10.37
CA PHE A 56 -10.33 -15.10 -9.01
C PHE A 56 -11.70 -15.75 -8.82
N ALA A 57 -12.09 -15.99 -7.56
CA ALA A 57 -13.36 -16.61 -7.23
C ALA A 57 -14.55 -15.82 -7.80
N LYS A 58 -15.41 -16.48 -8.58
CA LYS A 58 -16.57 -15.89 -9.24
C LYS A 58 -17.81 -15.97 -8.36
N VAL A 59 -17.86 -15.10 -7.36
CA VAL A 59 -18.98 -15.02 -6.41
C VAL A 59 -19.55 -13.59 -6.36
N PRO A 60 -20.81 -13.40 -5.96
CA PRO A 60 -21.34 -12.06 -5.73
C PRO A 60 -20.52 -11.29 -4.68
N VAL A 61 -20.14 -10.05 -4.99
CA VAL A 61 -19.36 -9.16 -4.09
C VAL A 61 -20.12 -7.86 -3.89
N ILE A 62 -20.16 -7.37 -2.64
CA ILE A 62 -20.64 -6.03 -2.30
C ILE A 62 -19.44 -5.21 -1.83
N LEU A 63 -19.18 -4.08 -2.48
CA LEU A 63 -18.10 -3.15 -2.14
C LEU A 63 -18.70 -1.80 -1.74
N GLY A 64 -18.03 -1.09 -0.83
CA GLY A 64 -18.44 0.23 -0.38
C GLY A 64 -17.24 1.04 0.14
N CYS A 65 -17.45 2.34 0.31
CA CYS A 65 -16.48 3.27 0.87
C CYS A 65 -17.17 4.26 1.81
N CYS A 66 -16.43 4.84 2.74
CA CYS A 66 -16.90 5.92 3.58
C CYS A 66 -16.79 7.26 2.86
N VAL A 67 -17.68 8.21 3.22
CA VAL A 67 -17.65 9.58 2.69
C VAL A 67 -16.31 10.29 2.96
N LYS A 68 -15.56 9.87 4.01
CA LYS A 68 -14.34 10.53 4.45
C LYS A 68 -13.21 9.55 4.82
N GLU A 69 -12.91 8.56 3.96
CA GLU A 69 -11.76 7.64 4.16
C GLU A 69 -10.45 8.40 4.42
N GLY A 70 -10.22 9.50 3.68
CA GLY A 70 -9.04 10.34 3.83
C GLY A 70 -8.88 11.01 5.20
N SER A 71 -9.91 11.02 6.05
CA SER A 71 -9.77 11.48 7.44
C SER A 71 -8.80 10.62 8.25
N LEU A 72 -8.52 9.38 7.82
CA LEU A 72 -7.46 8.56 8.41
C LEU A 72 -6.12 9.29 8.45
N TYR A 73 -5.75 10.02 7.39
CA TYR A 73 -4.49 10.75 7.37
C TYR A 73 -4.42 11.78 8.51
N GLY A 74 -5.55 12.40 8.89
CA GLY A 74 -5.62 13.34 10.01
C GLY A 74 -5.26 12.74 11.38
N PHE A 75 -5.44 11.43 11.55
CA PHE A 75 -5.03 10.71 12.76
C PHE A 75 -3.53 10.35 12.79
N VAL A 76 -2.83 10.39 11.65
CA VAL A 76 -1.41 9.98 11.49
C VAL A 76 -0.46 11.19 11.46
N GLU A 77 -0.80 12.24 12.22
CA GLU A 77 -0.07 13.51 12.31
C GLU A 77 0.09 14.24 10.97
N LEU A 78 -0.98 14.90 10.48
CA LEU A 78 -0.84 15.88 9.40
C LEU A 78 -0.20 17.15 9.94
N ASN A 79 0.87 17.58 9.28
CA ASN A 79 1.44 18.91 9.43
C ASN A 79 1.48 19.61 8.06
N GLU A 80 1.72 20.91 8.04
CA GLU A 80 1.74 21.70 6.79
C GLU A 80 2.70 21.12 5.75
N GLY A 81 3.83 20.55 6.18
CA GLY A 81 4.80 19.90 5.28
C GLY A 81 4.20 18.68 4.57
N LYS A 82 3.46 17.82 5.27
CA LYS A 82 2.80 16.66 4.65
C LYS A 82 1.68 17.09 3.69
N PHE A 83 0.93 18.15 4.03
CA PHE A 83 -0.07 18.72 3.12
C PHE A 83 0.55 19.33 1.87
N ALA A 84 1.70 20.01 1.99
CA ALA A 84 2.42 20.54 0.84
C ALA A 84 2.82 19.42 -0.13
N ILE A 85 3.34 18.29 0.38
CA ILE A 85 3.70 17.13 -0.44
C ILE A 85 2.49 16.57 -1.21
N VAL A 86 1.33 16.45 -0.55
CA VAL A 86 0.09 16.00 -1.21
C VAL A 86 -0.39 17.00 -2.26
N ASN A 87 -0.34 18.30 -1.96
CA ASN A 87 -0.78 19.34 -2.88
C ASN A 87 0.13 19.43 -4.11
N GLU A 88 1.43 19.22 -3.96
CA GLU A 88 2.39 19.15 -5.07
C GLU A 88 2.27 17.83 -5.85
N ASN A 89 1.84 16.74 -5.21
CA ASN A 89 1.74 15.41 -5.79
C ASN A 89 0.39 14.73 -5.47
N PRO A 90 -0.74 15.22 -6.01
CA PRO A 90 -2.06 14.69 -5.69
C PRO A 90 -2.23 13.22 -6.12
N SER A 91 -1.47 12.79 -7.14
CA SER A 91 -1.40 11.40 -7.60
C SER A 91 -0.84 10.42 -6.56
N ALA A 92 -0.22 10.92 -5.48
CA ALA A 92 0.29 10.08 -4.38
C ALA A 92 -0.84 9.52 -3.51
N VAL A 93 -2.00 10.18 -3.46
CA VAL A 93 -3.16 9.79 -2.63
C VAL A 93 -4.41 9.50 -3.46
N VAL A 94 -4.45 10.00 -4.69
CA VAL A 94 -5.54 9.72 -5.63
C VAL A 94 -5.00 8.93 -6.82
N PRO A 95 -5.63 7.81 -7.18
CA PRO A 95 -5.22 7.06 -8.36
C PRO A 95 -5.23 7.91 -9.64
N SER A 96 -4.13 7.87 -10.39
CA SER A 96 -3.93 8.69 -11.60
C SER A 96 -4.98 8.48 -12.69
N PHE A 97 -5.62 7.31 -12.72
CA PHE A 97 -6.69 7.02 -13.68
C PHE A 97 -7.99 7.82 -13.43
N LEU A 98 -8.10 8.55 -12.31
CA LEU A 98 -9.23 9.44 -12.03
C LEU A 98 -9.10 10.84 -12.65
N GLY A 99 -7.97 11.13 -13.33
CA GLY A 99 -7.82 12.34 -14.16
C GLY A 99 -7.70 13.65 -13.40
N LEU A 100 -7.04 13.63 -12.24
CA LEU A 100 -6.65 14.84 -11.50
C LEU A 100 -5.48 15.59 -12.16
#